data_AF-A0A141RGN7-F1
#
_entry.id   AF-A0A141RGN7-F1
#
_cell.length_a   1.000
_cell.length_b   1.000
_cell.length_c   1.000
_cell.angle_alpha   90.00
_cell.angle_beta   90.00
_cell.angle_gamma   90.00
#
_symmetry.space_group_name_H-M   'P 1'
#
loop_
_entity.id
_entity.type
_entity.pdbx_description
1 polymer ?
#
loop_
_entity_poly.entity_id
_entity_poly.type
_entity_poly.pdbx_seq_one_letter_code
_entity_poly.pdbx_strand_id
1 'polypeptide(L)'
;MALACHGRVCTDDPKTVLGLPEVQLGLLPGSGGTQRLPRLIGVSTALEMILTGKQLRAKQAVKLGLVDDVVPHSILLEAAVELAKQDRPSSRPLPVRERILAGPLGRALLFKMVGKKTEHKTQGNYPATERILEVVETGLAQGTSSGYDAEARAFGELAMTPQSQALRNIFFASTDVKKDPGSDAPPAPLNSVGILGGGLMGGGIAYVTACKAGLPVRIKDINPRGINHALKYSWDQLEGKVRRRHLKASERDKQLALISGTTD
;
A
#
# COMPACT_ATOMS: atom_id res chain seq x y z
N MET A 1 -6.10 6.11 14.44
CA MET A 1 -7.22 6.98 14.88
C MET A 1 -8.56 6.63 14.19
N ALA A 2 -8.67 6.62 12.86
CA ALA A 2 -9.94 6.33 12.18
C ALA A 2 -10.59 4.97 12.55
N LEU A 3 -9.78 3.94 12.84
CA LEU A 3 -10.28 2.62 13.29
C LEU A 3 -11.02 2.66 14.65
N ALA A 4 -10.80 3.69 15.47
CA ALA A 4 -11.49 3.85 16.75
C ALA A 4 -12.85 4.56 16.60
N CYS A 5 -13.15 5.13 15.43
CA CYS A 5 -14.41 5.81 15.16
C CYS A 5 -15.52 4.81 14.81
N HIS A 6 -16.78 5.22 15.01
CA HIS A 6 -17.96 4.42 14.69
C HIS A 6 -18.26 4.34 13.19
N GLY A 7 -18.00 5.43 12.47
CA GLY A 7 -18.17 5.53 11.02
C GLY A 7 -16.92 6.12 10.37
N ARG A 8 -16.64 5.70 9.14
CA ARG A 8 -15.49 6.11 8.34
C ARG A 8 -15.97 6.42 6.92
N VAL A 9 -15.73 7.66 6.48
CA VAL A 9 -15.92 8.09 5.09
C VAL A 9 -14.57 8.54 4.57
N CYS A 10 -14.24 8.21 3.32
CA CYS A 10 -13.02 8.73 2.68
C CYS A 10 -13.25 9.20 1.24
N THR A 11 -12.29 9.94 0.70
CA THR A 11 -12.39 10.47 -0.67
C THR A 11 -12.01 9.42 -1.72
N ASP A 12 -12.56 9.54 -2.93
CA ASP A 12 -12.20 8.70 -4.07
C ASP A 12 -10.91 9.14 -4.80
N ASP A 13 -10.19 10.12 -4.25
CA ASP A 13 -8.94 10.66 -4.77
C ASP A 13 -7.83 9.58 -4.82
N PRO A 14 -7.04 9.50 -5.91
CA PRO A 14 -5.86 8.62 -6.00
C PRO A 14 -4.85 8.74 -4.85
N LYS A 15 -4.77 9.89 -4.19
CA LYS A 15 -3.91 10.16 -3.03
C LYS A 15 -4.44 9.53 -1.74
N THR A 16 -5.71 9.16 -1.68
CA THR A 16 -6.33 8.54 -0.50
C THR A 16 -5.94 7.06 -0.42
N VAL A 17 -4.93 6.80 0.42
CA VAL A 17 -4.41 5.47 0.69
C VAL A 17 -4.55 5.11 2.16
N LEU A 18 -5.01 3.89 2.44
CA LEU A 18 -5.30 3.41 3.79
C LEU A 18 -4.55 2.13 4.06
N GLY A 19 -3.78 2.07 5.14
CA GLY A 19 -3.00 0.89 5.49
C GLY A 19 -2.28 1.07 6.82
N LEU A 20 -1.58 0.01 7.23
CA LEU A 20 -0.80 -0.06 8.45
C LEU A 20 0.65 -0.42 8.06
N PRO A 21 1.50 0.56 7.71
CA PRO A 21 2.85 0.33 7.20
C PRO A 21 3.90 0.08 8.30
N GLU A 22 3.51 -0.04 9.57
CA GLU A 22 4.40 -0.11 10.74
C GLU A 22 5.43 -1.26 10.62
N VAL A 23 5.05 -2.37 9.99
CA VAL A 23 5.95 -3.52 9.75
C VAL A 23 7.17 -3.16 8.90
N GLN A 24 7.07 -2.15 8.02
CA GLN A 24 8.19 -1.68 7.19
C GLN A 24 9.26 -0.97 8.03
N LEU A 25 8.92 -0.53 9.23
CA LEU A 25 9.83 0.06 10.22
C LEU A 25 10.27 -0.96 11.27
N GLY A 26 9.95 -2.25 11.08
CA GLY A 26 10.21 -3.29 12.08
C GLY A 26 9.35 -3.15 13.32
N LEU A 27 8.18 -2.52 13.20
CA LEU A 27 7.23 -2.29 14.28
C LEU A 27 5.91 -3.01 13.99
N LEU A 28 5.02 -2.98 14.97
CA LEU A 28 3.62 -3.37 14.80
C LEU A 28 2.71 -2.17 15.05
N PRO A 29 1.44 -2.20 14.61
CA PRO A 29 0.50 -1.13 14.91
C PRO A 29 0.29 -1.00 16.42
N GLY A 30 0.75 0.09 17.04
CA GLY A 30 0.75 0.27 18.51
C GLY A 30 -0.44 1.04 19.10
N SER A 31 -1.46 1.37 18.28
CA SER A 31 -2.62 2.17 18.70
C SER A 31 -3.95 1.41 18.55
N GLY A 32 -3.88 0.09 18.68
CA GLY A 32 -4.98 -0.84 18.59
C GLY A 32 -5.28 -1.34 17.18
N GLY A 33 -4.33 -1.18 16.25
CA GLY A 33 -4.48 -1.66 14.88
C GLY A 33 -4.52 -3.19 14.82
N THR A 34 -3.75 -3.87 15.66
CA THR A 34 -3.75 -5.34 15.75
C THR A 34 -5.07 -5.88 16.30
N GLN A 35 -5.81 -5.07 17.06
CA GLN A 35 -7.05 -5.49 17.69
C GLN A 35 -8.29 -5.10 16.89
N ARG A 36 -8.36 -3.86 16.40
CA ARG A 36 -9.55 -3.33 15.70
C ARG A 36 -9.64 -3.84 14.27
N LEU A 37 -8.53 -3.92 13.55
CA LEU A 37 -8.55 -4.28 12.12
C LEU A 37 -9.04 -5.72 11.86
N PRO A 38 -8.54 -6.77 12.57
CA PRO A 38 -9.01 -8.15 12.35
C PRO A 38 -10.50 -8.34 12.63
N ARG A 39 -11.07 -7.57 13.55
CA ARG A 39 -12.50 -7.60 13.89
C ARG A 39 -13.35 -6.84 12.88
N LEU A 40 -12.78 -5.83 12.22
CA LEU A 40 -13.47 -5.00 11.24
C LEU A 40 -13.54 -5.64 9.86
N ILE A 41 -12.40 -6.15 9.35
CA ILE A 41 -12.31 -6.64 7.96
C ILE A 41 -12.04 -8.15 7.86
N GLY A 42 -11.99 -8.84 9.01
CA GLY A 42 -11.64 -10.25 9.08
C GLY A 42 -10.16 -10.50 9.31
N VAL A 43 -9.84 -11.60 9.98
CA VAL A 43 -8.49 -11.92 10.45
C VAL A 43 -7.53 -12.18 9.29
N SER A 44 -7.96 -12.89 8.25
CA SER A 44 -7.07 -13.22 7.13
C SER A 44 -6.69 -11.97 6.36
N THR A 45 -7.65 -11.11 6.05
CA THR A 45 -7.41 -9.88 5.31
C THR A 45 -6.59 -8.88 6.14
N ALA A 46 -6.89 -8.76 7.44
CA ALA A 46 -6.14 -7.88 8.33
C ALA A 46 -4.68 -8.32 8.50
N LEU A 47 -4.41 -9.62 8.68
CA LEU A 47 -3.05 -10.14 8.75
C LEU A 47 -2.28 -9.89 7.45
N GLU A 48 -2.90 -10.07 6.27
CA GLU A 48 -2.26 -9.70 5.00
C GLU A 48 -1.84 -8.22 5.00
N MET A 49 -2.73 -7.32 5.43
CA MET A 49 -2.43 -5.88 5.46
C MET A 49 -1.33 -5.54 6.45
N ILE A 50 -1.41 -6.02 7.70
CA ILE A 50 -0.46 -5.68 8.77
C ILE A 50 0.92 -6.28 8.48
N LEU A 51 1.01 -7.54 8.02
CA LEU A 51 2.28 -8.22 7.78
C LEU A 51 3.01 -7.73 6.52
N THR A 52 2.29 -7.13 5.57
CA THR A 52 2.90 -6.63 4.32
C THR A 52 3.04 -5.10 4.28
N GLY A 53 2.37 -4.38 5.17
CA GLY A 53 2.24 -2.92 5.10
C GLY A 53 1.48 -2.45 3.85
N LYS A 54 0.70 -3.32 3.22
CA LYS A 54 0.00 -3.04 1.97
C LYS A 54 -1.07 -1.97 2.18
N GLN A 55 -1.01 -0.94 1.35
CA GLN A 55 -1.99 0.13 1.31
C GLN A 55 -3.14 -0.22 0.36
N LEU A 56 -4.35 0.18 0.75
CA LEU A 56 -5.57 0.05 0.00
C LEU A 56 -6.00 1.41 -0.56
N ARG A 57 -6.49 1.42 -1.80
CA ARG A 57 -7.18 2.58 -2.35
C ARG A 57 -8.63 2.63 -1.87
N ALA A 58 -9.24 3.81 -1.92
CA ALA A 58 -10.62 4.07 -1.52
C ALA A 58 -11.62 2.96 -1.91
N LYS A 59 -11.69 2.60 -3.20
CA LYS A 59 -12.61 1.55 -3.70
C LYS A 59 -12.36 0.17 -3.10
N GLN A 60 -11.10 -0.19 -2.82
CA GLN A 60 -10.77 -1.46 -2.17
C GLN A 60 -11.13 -1.41 -0.68
N ALA A 61 -10.92 -0.27 -0.03
CA ALA A 61 -11.21 -0.08 1.38
C ALA A 61 -12.71 -0.25 1.68
N VAL A 62 -13.60 0.33 0.86
CA VAL A 62 -15.06 0.14 1.02
C VAL A 62 -15.47 -1.30 0.75
N LYS A 63 -14.90 -1.94 -0.28
CA LYS A 63 -15.21 -3.34 -0.61
C LYS A 63 -14.85 -4.29 0.54
N LEU A 64 -13.74 -4.02 1.23
CA LEU A 64 -13.28 -4.82 2.37
C LEU A 64 -13.96 -4.44 3.69
N GLY A 65 -14.77 -3.38 3.73
CA GLY A 65 -15.40 -2.90 4.95
C GLY A 65 -14.46 -2.12 5.88
N LEU A 66 -13.29 -1.70 5.39
CA LEU A 66 -12.38 -0.82 6.14
C LEU A 66 -12.96 0.59 6.28
N VAL A 67 -13.71 1.03 5.27
CA VAL A 67 -14.41 2.32 5.20
C VAL A 67 -15.87 2.03 4.89
N ASP A 68 -16.76 2.84 5.45
CA ASP A 68 -18.20 2.68 5.32
C ASP A 68 -18.70 3.28 4.00
N ASP A 69 -18.16 4.44 3.59
CA ASP A 69 -18.49 5.08 2.30
C ASP A 69 -17.31 5.82 1.63
N VAL A 70 -17.38 5.98 0.31
CA VAL A 70 -16.39 6.71 -0.51
C VAL A 70 -17.08 7.73 -1.39
N VAL A 71 -16.65 8.99 -1.26
CA VAL A 71 -17.30 10.13 -1.91
C VAL A 71 -16.28 11.07 -2.57
N PRO A 72 -16.69 11.89 -3.55
CA PRO A 72 -15.85 12.98 -4.04
C PRO A 72 -15.47 13.96 -2.93
N HIS A 73 -14.31 14.60 -3.06
CA HIS A 73 -13.81 15.56 -2.06
C HIS A 73 -14.81 16.69 -1.75
N SER A 74 -15.57 17.15 -2.75
CA SER A 74 -16.52 18.25 -2.63
C SER A 74 -17.66 18.01 -1.64
N ILE A 75 -18.03 16.75 -1.39
CA ILE A 75 -19.17 16.39 -0.52
C ILE A 75 -18.73 15.60 0.72
N LEU A 76 -17.43 15.53 1.00
CA LEU A 76 -16.89 14.69 2.07
C LEU A 76 -17.47 15.03 3.45
N LEU A 77 -17.53 16.32 3.78
CA LEU A 77 -18.03 16.78 5.07
C LEU A 77 -19.53 16.52 5.21
N GLU A 78 -20.30 16.80 4.17
CA GLU A 78 -21.75 16.57 4.13
C GLU A 78 -22.05 15.08 4.32
N ALA A 79 -21.38 14.20 3.58
CA ALA A 79 -21.53 12.75 3.72
C ALA A 79 -21.16 12.25 5.13
N ALA A 80 -20.10 12.80 5.74
CA ALA A 80 -19.70 12.45 7.10
C ALA A 80 -20.72 12.90 8.16
N VAL A 81 -21.30 14.09 8.00
CA VAL A 81 -22.35 14.61 8.88
C VAL A 81 -23.62 13.77 8.76
N GLU A 82 -24.03 13.43 7.54
CA GLU A 82 -25.21 12.59 7.33
C GLU A 82 -25.01 11.18 7.89
N LEU A 83 -23.83 10.58 7.73
CA LEU A 83 -23.50 9.30 8.38
C LEU A 83 -23.56 9.39 9.91
N ALA A 84 -23.15 10.51 10.50
CA ALA A 84 -23.16 10.69 11.95
C ALA A 84 -24.57 10.89 12.54
N LYS A 85 -25.51 11.40 11.74
CA LYS A 85 -26.93 11.57 12.14
C LYS A 85 -27.73 10.26 12.07
N GLN A 86 -27.27 9.28 11.29
CA GLN A 86 -27.93 7.99 11.17
C GLN A 86 -27.76 7.18 12.47
N ASP A 87 -28.80 6.42 12.83
CA ASP A 87 -28.68 5.45 13.91
C ASP A 87 -27.57 4.46 13.62
N ARG A 88 -26.82 4.09 14.67
CA ARG A 88 -25.58 3.33 14.57
C ARG A 88 -25.75 2.14 13.61
N PRO A 89 -25.05 2.12 12.46
CA PRO A 89 -25.17 0.99 11.55
C PRO A 89 -24.76 -0.27 12.30
N SER A 90 -25.62 -1.30 12.27
CA SER A 90 -25.27 -2.62 12.80
C SER A 90 -23.96 -3.05 12.16
N SER A 91 -22.99 -3.50 12.96
CA SER A 91 -21.67 -3.94 12.47
C SER A 91 -21.85 -4.80 11.22
N ARG A 92 -21.19 -4.40 10.13
CA ARG A 92 -21.29 -5.09 8.85
C ARG A 92 -20.90 -6.56 9.08
N PRO A 93 -21.75 -7.54 8.71
CA PRO A 93 -21.44 -8.93 8.96
C PRO A 93 -20.21 -9.32 8.14
N LEU A 94 -19.21 -9.92 8.80
CA LEU A 94 -18.02 -10.40 8.11
C LEU A 94 -18.41 -11.44 7.04
N PRO A 95 -17.66 -11.50 5.91
CA PRO A 95 -17.86 -12.54 4.90
C PRO A 95 -17.83 -13.93 5.51
N VAL A 96 -18.63 -14.86 4.99
CA VAL A 96 -18.75 -16.25 5.50
C VAL A 96 -17.38 -16.91 5.67
N ARG A 97 -16.46 -16.69 4.72
CA ARG A 97 -15.08 -17.17 4.80
C ARG A 97 -14.34 -16.67 6.04
N GLU A 98 -14.42 -15.37 6.33
CA GLU A 98 -13.76 -14.77 7.50
C GLU A 98 -14.43 -15.24 8.81
N ARG A 99 -15.74 -15.49 8.80
CA ARG A 99 -16.45 -16.08 9.95
C ARG A 99 -16.01 -17.51 10.25
N ILE A 100 -15.80 -18.33 9.22
CA ILE A 100 -15.28 -19.70 9.38
C ILE A 100 -13.83 -19.65 9.89
N LEU A 101 -13.00 -18.77 9.33
CA LEU A 101 -11.61 -18.59 9.74
C LEU A 101 -11.48 -18.00 11.15
N ALA A 102 -12.49 -17.30 11.64
CA ALA A 102 -12.54 -16.80 13.01
C ALA A 102 -12.89 -17.89 14.05
N GLY A 103 -13.38 -19.06 13.63
CA GLY A 103 -13.64 -20.19 14.54
C GLY A 103 -12.34 -20.79 15.11
N PRO A 104 -12.37 -21.49 16.26
CA PRO A 104 -11.16 -21.97 16.95
C PRO A 104 -10.22 -22.82 16.08
N LEU A 105 -10.77 -23.77 15.33
CA LEU A 105 -9.99 -24.63 14.42
C LEU A 105 -9.50 -23.88 13.18
N GLY A 106 -10.35 -23.02 12.61
CA GLY A 106 -10.01 -22.20 11.45
C GLY A 106 -8.87 -21.23 11.77
N ARG A 107 -8.89 -20.67 12.99
CA ARG A 107 -7.88 -19.76 13.49
C ARG A 107 -6.53 -20.44 13.65
N ALA A 108 -6.47 -21.58 14.33
CA ALA A 108 -5.22 -22.32 14.51
C ALA A 108 -4.57 -22.68 13.17
N LEU A 109 -5.38 -23.12 12.19
CA LEU A 109 -4.89 -23.41 10.84
C LEU A 109 -4.40 -22.13 10.12
N LEU A 110 -5.13 -21.03 10.22
CA LEU A 110 -4.76 -19.75 9.62
C LEU A 110 -3.42 -19.24 10.15
N PHE A 111 -3.23 -19.19 11.47
CA PHE A 111 -1.98 -18.72 12.07
C PHE A 111 -0.80 -19.62 11.71
N LYS A 112 -0.99 -20.95 11.66
CA LYS A 112 0.05 -21.88 11.21
C LYS A 112 0.45 -21.67 9.75
N MET A 113 -0.53 -21.46 8.86
CA MET A 113 -0.25 -21.20 7.44
C MET A 113 0.42 -19.84 7.22
N VAL A 114 -0.09 -18.79 7.89
CA VAL A 114 0.47 -17.45 7.78
C VAL A 114 1.86 -17.40 8.40
N GLY A 115 2.08 -18.04 9.55
CA GLY A 115 3.39 -18.19 10.18
C GLY A 115 4.41 -18.81 9.22
N LYS A 116 4.14 -20.01 8.68
CA LYS A 116 5.03 -20.66 7.71
C LYS A 116 5.33 -19.80 6.47
N LYS A 117 4.29 -19.15 5.92
CA LYS A 117 4.45 -18.28 4.74
C LYS A 117 5.29 -17.04 5.04
N THR A 118 5.15 -16.52 6.26
CA THR A 118 5.87 -15.33 6.73
C THR A 118 7.32 -15.68 6.99
N GLU A 119 7.58 -16.74 7.75
CA GLU A 119 8.91 -17.27 8.03
C GLU A 119 9.70 -17.58 6.75
N HIS A 120 9.07 -18.22 5.76
CA HIS A 120 9.71 -18.46 4.47
C HIS A 120 10.12 -17.16 3.74
N LYS A 121 9.38 -16.06 3.92
CA LYS A 121 9.69 -14.77 3.28
C LYS A 121 10.68 -13.93 4.08
N THR A 122 10.59 -13.95 5.41
CA THR A 122 11.42 -13.16 6.31
C THR A 122 12.72 -13.85 6.66
N GLN A 123 12.79 -15.17 6.45
CA GLN A 123 13.91 -16.03 6.85
C GLN A 123 14.28 -15.88 8.33
N GLY A 124 13.29 -15.57 9.18
CA GLY A 124 13.48 -15.34 10.62
C GLY A 124 14.18 -14.02 11.01
N ASN A 125 14.54 -13.17 10.05
CA ASN A 125 15.33 -11.96 10.33
C ASN A 125 14.51 -10.77 10.83
N TYR A 126 13.18 -10.85 10.79
CA TYR A 126 12.27 -9.74 11.06
C TYR A 126 11.33 -10.07 12.23
N PRO A 127 11.74 -9.77 13.49
CA PRO A 127 10.98 -10.18 14.68
C PRO A 127 9.57 -9.57 14.73
N ALA A 128 9.37 -8.41 14.10
CA ALA A 128 8.07 -7.74 14.05
C ALA A 128 6.96 -8.63 13.51
N THR A 129 7.24 -9.46 12.49
CA THR A 129 6.21 -10.28 11.86
C THR A 129 5.71 -11.41 12.75
N GLU A 130 6.59 -11.98 13.56
CA GLU A 130 6.24 -13.03 14.53
C GLU A 130 5.43 -12.42 15.69
N ARG A 131 5.90 -11.29 16.24
CA ARG A 131 5.18 -10.58 17.30
C ARG A 131 3.80 -10.08 16.87
N ILE A 132 3.63 -9.68 15.60
CA ILE A 132 2.30 -9.35 15.05
C ILE A 132 1.36 -10.56 15.16
N LEU A 133 1.82 -11.76 14.78
CA LEU A 133 1.01 -12.96 14.86
C LEU A 133 0.62 -13.26 16.31
N GLU A 134 1.58 -13.23 17.24
CA GLU A 134 1.34 -13.47 18.67
C GLU A 134 0.35 -12.48 19.29
N VAL A 135 0.48 -11.18 19.00
CA VAL A 135 -0.39 -10.13 19.56
C VAL A 135 -1.82 -10.25 19.03
N VAL A 136 -1.98 -10.51 17.73
CA VAL A 136 -3.32 -10.70 17.14
C VAL A 136 -3.93 -12.00 17.68
N GLU A 137 -3.13 -13.06 17.81
CA GLU A 137 -3.59 -14.34 18.35
C GLU A 137 -4.04 -14.21 19.82
N THR A 138 -3.20 -13.60 20.66
CA THR A 138 -3.51 -13.30 22.07
C THR A 138 -4.80 -12.49 22.17
N GLY A 139 -4.91 -11.40 21.41
CA GLY A 139 -6.08 -10.53 21.44
C GLY A 139 -7.37 -11.21 20.98
N LEU A 140 -7.29 -12.16 20.05
CA LEU A 140 -8.45 -12.93 19.62
C LEU A 140 -8.83 -14.05 20.62
N ALA A 141 -7.90 -14.58 21.41
CA ALA A 141 -8.16 -15.70 22.34
C ALA A 141 -8.57 -15.22 23.72
N GLN A 142 -7.87 -14.21 24.24
CA GLN A 142 -7.99 -13.75 25.62
C GLN A 142 -8.83 -12.47 25.75
N GLY A 143 -9.24 -11.89 24.62
CA GLY A 143 -10.06 -10.68 24.58
C GLY A 143 -9.26 -9.42 24.23
N THR A 144 -9.99 -8.32 24.01
CA THR A 144 -9.43 -7.05 23.54
C THR A 144 -8.49 -6.40 24.54
N SER A 145 -8.80 -6.46 25.85
CA SER A 145 -7.96 -5.85 26.89
C SER A 145 -6.55 -6.46 26.89
N SER A 146 -6.47 -7.79 27.02
CA SER A 146 -5.21 -8.53 26.97
C SER A 146 -4.47 -8.33 25.64
N GLY A 147 -5.21 -8.19 24.54
CA GLY A 147 -4.67 -7.86 23.23
C GLY A 147 -4.00 -6.48 23.17
N TYR A 148 -4.59 -5.44 23.77
CA TYR A 148 -3.99 -4.12 23.84
C TYR A 148 -2.75 -4.09 24.73
N ASP A 149 -2.78 -4.81 25.86
CA ASP A 149 -1.62 -4.92 26.75
C ASP A 149 -0.46 -5.64 26.06
N ALA A 150 -0.75 -6.73 25.34
CA ALA A 150 0.24 -7.44 24.53
C ALA A 150 0.78 -6.56 23.38
N GLU A 151 -0.09 -5.80 22.71
CA GLU A 151 0.30 -4.86 21.65
C GLU A 151 1.26 -3.79 22.17
N ALA A 152 0.95 -3.17 23.31
CA ALA A 152 1.79 -2.13 23.91
C ALA A 152 3.18 -2.67 24.32
N ARG A 153 3.22 -3.84 24.96
CA ARG A 153 4.49 -4.48 25.37
C ARG A 153 5.35 -4.85 24.16
N ALA A 154 4.75 -5.56 23.19
CA ALA A 154 5.47 -5.99 22.00
C ALA A 154 5.92 -4.79 21.15
N PHE A 155 5.14 -3.70 21.09
CA PHE A 155 5.56 -2.47 20.44
C PHE A 155 6.82 -1.87 21.10
N GLY A 156 6.83 -1.79 22.44
CA GLY A 156 7.99 -1.31 23.19
C GLY A 156 9.23 -2.17 23.00
N GLU A 157 9.07 -3.49 23.05
CA GLU A 157 10.16 -4.45 22.79
C GLU A 157 10.72 -4.29 21.36
N LEU A 158 9.85 -4.26 20.35
CA LEU A 158 10.25 -4.10 18.95
C LEU A 158 10.96 -2.77 18.69
N ALA A 159 10.50 -1.68 19.31
CA ALA A 159 11.10 -0.36 19.13
C ALA A 159 12.58 -0.33 19.54
N MET A 160 12.97 -1.17 20.50
CA MET A 160 14.34 -1.31 21.01
C MET A 160 15.19 -2.32 20.24
N THR A 161 14.63 -3.02 19.25
CA THR A 161 15.40 -3.99 18.45
C THR A 161 16.35 -3.30 17.46
N PRO A 162 17.53 -3.90 17.18
CA PRO A 162 18.45 -3.37 16.17
C PRO A 162 17.83 -3.37 14.76
N GLN A 163 16.96 -4.33 14.45
CA GLN A 163 16.25 -4.40 13.17
C GLN A 163 15.32 -3.20 12.99
N SER A 164 14.51 -2.87 13.99
CA SER A 164 13.64 -1.70 13.91
C SER A 164 14.45 -0.39 13.82
N GLN A 165 15.54 -0.27 14.58
CA GLN A 165 16.44 0.88 14.48
C GLN A 165 17.01 1.03 13.06
N ALA A 166 17.52 -0.06 12.47
CA ALA A 166 18.07 -0.05 11.11
C ALA A 166 17.01 0.33 10.07
N LEU A 167 15.79 -0.22 10.17
CA LEU A 167 14.70 0.09 9.23
C LEU A 167 14.22 1.53 9.34
N ARG A 168 14.14 2.08 10.56
CA ARG A 168 13.85 3.52 10.77
C ARG A 168 14.95 4.40 10.16
N ASN A 169 16.23 4.03 10.33
CA ASN A 169 17.34 4.76 9.71
C ASN A 169 17.23 4.75 8.19
N ILE A 170 16.94 3.60 7.57
CA ILE A 170 16.73 3.49 6.12
C ILE A 170 15.56 4.38 5.67
N PHE A 171 14.47 4.42 6.44
CA PHE A 171 13.32 5.27 6.15
C PHE A 171 13.67 6.75 6.14
N PHE A 172 14.37 7.24 7.18
CA PHE A 172 14.80 8.63 7.25
C PHE A 172 15.81 8.97 6.17
N ALA A 173 16.85 8.15 5.99
CA ALA A 173 17.83 8.32 4.92
C ALA A 173 17.18 8.38 3.53
N SER A 174 16.23 7.48 3.25
CA SER A 174 15.48 7.48 1.99
C SER A 174 14.57 8.70 1.81
N THR A 175 14.12 9.31 2.91
CA THR A 175 13.31 10.53 2.90
C THR A 175 14.17 11.76 2.67
N ASP A 176 15.34 11.79 3.28
CA ASP A 176 16.30 12.90 3.14
C ASP A 176 16.87 12.93 1.72
N VAL A 177 17.26 11.78 1.15
CA VAL A 177 17.70 11.67 -0.25
C VAL A 177 16.65 12.15 -1.26
N LYS A 178 15.35 12.03 -0.94
CA LYS A 178 14.28 12.54 -1.83
C LYS A 178 14.10 14.06 -1.77
N LYS A 179 14.56 14.69 -0.70
CA LYS A 179 14.49 16.15 -0.50
C LYS A 179 15.80 16.83 -0.91
N ASP A 180 16.89 16.07 -0.96
CA ASP A 180 18.20 16.55 -1.38
C ASP A 180 18.14 17.03 -2.85
N PRO A 181 18.35 18.33 -3.11
CA PRO A 181 18.38 18.86 -4.47
C PRO A 181 19.64 18.46 -5.24
N GLY A 182 20.66 17.88 -4.58
CA GLY A 182 21.95 17.48 -5.15
C GLY A 182 22.90 18.64 -5.44
N SER A 183 22.39 19.86 -5.60
CA SER A 183 23.16 21.10 -5.69
C SER A 183 22.31 22.30 -5.30
N ASP A 184 22.95 23.40 -4.87
CA ASP A 184 22.28 24.67 -4.59
C ASP A 184 21.85 25.42 -5.86
N ALA A 185 22.29 24.97 -7.04
CA ALA A 185 21.93 25.59 -8.31
C ALA A 185 20.44 25.35 -8.62
N PRO A 186 19.67 26.40 -8.99
CA PRO A 186 18.28 26.22 -9.34
C PRO A 186 18.15 25.37 -10.62
N PRO A 187 17.26 24.36 -10.64
CA PRO A 187 17.08 23.52 -11.81
C PRO A 187 16.48 24.32 -12.97
N ALA A 188 17.05 24.17 -14.17
CA ALA A 188 16.46 24.71 -15.39
C ALA A 188 15.14 23.97 -15.73
N PRO A 189 14.16 24.65 -16.35
CA PRO A 189 12.91 24.01 -16.74
C PRO A 189 13.18 22.89 -17.76
N LEU A 190 12.70 21.68 -17.44
CA LEU A 190 12.81 20.53 -18.32
C LEU A 190 11.48 20.31 -19.05
N ASN A 191 11.47 20.56 -20.36
CA ASN A 191 10.25 20.47 -21.18
C ASN A 191 10.16 19.16 -21.98
N SER A 192 11.29 18.50 -22.25
CA SER A 192 11.37 17.28 -23.03
C SER A 192 12.66 16.52 -22.74
N VAL A 193 12.64 15.20 -22.91
CA VAL A 193 13.79 14.32 -22.63
C VAL A 193 14.13 13.45 -23.84
N GLY A 194 15.40 13.46 -24.25
CA GLY A 194 15.94 12.52 -25.23
C GLY A 194 16.56 11.30 -24.53
N ILE A 195 16.27 10.09 -25.00
CA ILE A 195 16.84 8.84 -24.47
C ILE A 195 17.56 8.12 -25.59
N LEU A 196 18.84 7.81 -25.36
CA LEU A 196 19.67 7.08 -26.31
C LEU A 196 19.57 5.57 -26.04
N GLY A 197 18.98 4.85 -26.98
CA GLY A 197 18.71 3.41 -26.93
C GLY A 197 17.31 3.08 -26.39
N GLY A 198 16.56 2.24 -27.13
CA GLY A 198 15.25 1.69 -26.77
C GLY A 198 15.32 0.27 -26.17
N GLY A 199 16.51 -0.19 -25.78
CA GLY A 199 16.69 -1.47 -25.09
C GLY A 199 15.99 -1.54 -23.73
N LEU A 200 16.31 -2.57 -22.93
CA LEU A 200 15.66 -2.83 -21.64
C LEU A 200 15.67 -1.62 -20.70
N MET A 201 16.84 -1.00 -20.50
CA MET A 201 16.98 0.17 -19.62
C MET A 201 16.34 1.42 -20.22
N GLY A 202 16.53 1.65 -21.53
CA GLY A 202 15.97 2.81 -22.23
C GLY A 202 14.45 2.85 -22.20
N GLY A 203 13.79 1.70 -22.43
CA GLY A 203 12.34 1.57 -22.28
C GLY A 203 11.87 1.82 -20.83
N GLY A 204 12.63 1.36 -19.84
CA GLY A 204 12.35 1.63 -18.43
C GLY A 204 12.42 3.11 -18.07
N ILE A 205 13.50 3.79 -18.50
CA ILE A 205 13.69 5.23 -18.28
C ILE A 205 12.62 6.03 -19.01
N ALA A 206 12.29 5.67 -20.25
CA ALA A 206 11.24 6.30 -21.04
C ALA A 206 9.89 6.23 -20.32
N TYR A 207 9.52 5.04 -19.86
CA TYR A 207 8.30 4.82 -19.11
C TYR A 207 8.24 5.65 -17.82
N VAL A 208 9.30 5.65 -17.02
CA VAL A 208 9.34 6.41 -15.76
C VAL A 208 9.25 7.92 -16.02
N THR A 209 9.98 8.41 -17.02
CA THR A 209 10.02 9.83 -17.36
C THR A 209 8.66 10.31 -17.87
N ALA A 210 8.05 9.59 -18.81
CA ALA A 210 6.74 9.94 -19.33
C ALA A 210 5.62 9.77 -18.28
N CYS A 211 5.58 8.65 -17.56
CA CYS A 211 4.43 8.31 -16.73
C CYS A 211 4.51 8.84 -15.30
N LYS A 212 5.71 9.02 -14.73
CA LYS A 212 5.87 9.59 -13.38
C LYS A 212 6.21 11.08 -13.41
N ALA A 213 7.11 11.51 -14.29
CA ALA A 213 7.47 12.93 -14.38
C ALA A 213 6.52 13.73 -15.29
N GLY A 214 5.73 13.06 -16.15
CA GLY A 214 4.77 13.74 -17.02
C GLY A 214 5.42 14.47 -18.19
N LEU A 215 6.64 14.08 -18.57
CA LEU A 215 7.43 14.77 -19.59
C LEU A 215 7.37 14.05 -20.94
N PRO A 216 7.30 14.79 -22.06
CA PRO A 216 7.53 14.23 -23.39
C PRO A 216 8.92 13.60 -23.52
N VAL A 217 8.96 12.40 -24.08
CA VAL A 217 10.17 11.59 -24.27
C VAL A 217 10.35 11.24 -25.75
N ARG A 218 11.58 11.38 -26.25
CA ARG A 218 11.99 10.91 -27.57
C ARG A 218 13.13 9.90 -27.46
N ILE A 219 12.89 8.69 -27.93
CA ILE A 219 13.84 7.59 -27.89
C ILE A 219 14.59 7.54 -29.23
N LYS A 220 15.91 7.73 -29.21
CA LYS A 220 16.77 7.56 -30.37
C LYS A 220 17.43 6.19 -30.32
N ASP A 221 17.23 5.35 -31.33
CA ASP A 221 17.91 4.06 -31.44
C ASP A 221 18.61 3.95 -32.80
N ILE A 222 19.50 2.98 -32.96
CA ILE A 222 20.11 2.64 -34.25
C ILE A 222 19.09 1.88 -35.10
N ASN A 223 18.23 1.06 -34.45
CA ASN A 223 17.29 0.17 -35.14
C ASN A 223 15.84 0.40 -34.67
N PRO A 224 14.84 0.34 -35.57
CA PRO A 224 13.43 0.43 -35.21
C PRO A 224 12.99 -0.61 -34.17
N ARG A 225 13.67 -1.76 -34.11
CA ARG A 225 13.41 -2.82 -33.13
C ARG A 225 13.56 -2.34 -31.69
N GLY A 226 14.56 -1.51 -31.40
CA GLY A 226 14.77 -0.96 -30.06
C GLY A 226 13.62 -0.03 -29.64
N ILE A 227 13.19 0.84 -30.55
CA ILE A 227 12.06 1.75 -30.32
C ILE A 227 10.78 0.95 -30.04
N ASN A 228 10.48 -0.05 -30.86
CA ASN A 228 9.31 -0.90 -30.69
C ASN A 228 9.34 -1.66 -29.36
N HIS A 229 10.51 -2.11 -28.92
CA HIS A 229 10.68 -2.74 -27.63
C HIS A 229 10.33 -1.79 -26.47
N ALA A 230 10.83 -0.55 -26.50
CA ALA A 230 10.53 0.45 -25.47
C ALA A 230 9.04 0.85 -25.43
N LEU A 231 8.42 1.02 -26.60
CA LEU A 231 6.98 1.30 -26.70
C LEU A 231 6.15 0.14 -26.16
N LYS A 232 6.48 -1.10 -26.54
CA LYS A 232 5.82 -2.30 -26.03
C LYS A 232 5.98 -2.45 -24.52
N TYR A 233 7.18 -2.23 -23.99
CA TYR A 233 7.42 -2.26 -22.55
C TYR A 233 6.51 -1.28 -21.80
N SER A 234 6.43 -0.04 -22.31
CA SER A 234 5.58 1.01 -21.73
C SER A 234 4.09 0.63 -21.80
N TRP A 235 3.65 0.09 -22.94
CA TRP A 235 2.29 -0.43 -23.12
C TRP A 235 1.96 -1.51 -22.09
N ASP A 236 2.79 -2.55 -21.97
CA ASP A 236 2.56 -3.69 -21.09
C ASP A 236 2.44 -3.26 -19.61
N GLN A 237 3.27 -2.30 -19.17
CA GLN A 237 3.20 -1.74 -17.82
C GLN A 237 1.90 -0.97 -17.58
N LEU A 238 1.47 -0.12 -18.53
CA LEU A 238 0.26 0.66 -18.41
C LEU A 238 -1.00 -0.21 -18.52
N GLU A 239 -1.02 -1.17 -19.45
CA GLU A 239 -2.11 -2.12 -19.60
C GLU A 239 -2.28 -2.98 -18.34
N GLY A 240 -1.17 -3.37 -17.71
CA GLY A 240 -1.18 -4.01 -16.40
C GLY A 240 -1.88 -3.17 -15.32
N LYS A 241 -1.71 -1.84 -15.34
CA LYS A 241 -2.43 -0.92 -14.43
C LYS A 241 -3.91 -0.80 -14.79
N VAL A 242 -4.26 -0.75 -16.08
CA VAL A 242 -5.65 -0.71 -16.54
C VAL A 242 -6.40 -1.97 -16.13
N ARG A 243 -5.81 -3.15 -16.35
CA ARG A 243 -6.39 -4.44 -15.92
C ARG A 243 -6.59 -4.52 -14.41
N ARG A 244 -5.68 -3.94 -13.63
CA ARG A 244 -5.79 -3.83 -12.16
C ARG A 244 -6.73 -2.70 -11.70
N ARG A 245 -7.37 -1.98 -12.63
CA ARG A 245 -8.25 -0.83 -12.39
C ARG A 245 -7.57 0.32 -11.64
N HIS A 246 -6.26 0.46 -11.82
CA HIS A 246 -5.46 1.54 -11.24
C HIS A 246 -5.38 2.79 -12.13
N LEU A 247 -5.72 2.64 -13.41
CA LEU A 247 -5.63 3.65 -14.47
C LEU A 247 -6.79 3.41 -15.46
N LYS A 248 -7.35 4.46 -16.07
CA LYS A 248 -8.33 4.31 -17.16
C LYS A 248 -7.60 4.07 -18.49
N ALA A 249 -8.26 3.41 -19.45
CA ALA A 249 -7.69 3.19 -20.79
C ALA A 249 -7.33 4.53 -21.49
N SER A 250 -8.18 5.55 -21.35
CA SER A 250 -7.91 6.89 -21.89
C SER A 250 -6.69 7.57 -21.23
N GLU A 251 -6.41 7.30 -19.97
CA GLU A 251 -5.23 7.82 -19.27
C GLU A 251 -3.95 7.08 -19.71
N ARG A 252 -4.03 5.77 -19.96
CA ARG A 252 -2.94 4.99 -20.60
C ARG A 252 -2.57 5.63 -21.94
N ASP A 253 -3.56 5.86 -22.80
CA ASP A 253 -3.31 6.35 -24.15
C ASP A 253 -2.67 7.75 -24.13
N LYS A 254 -3.12 8.62 -23.22
CA LYS A 254 -2.48 9.92 -22.97
C LYS A 254 -1.03 9.80 -22.50
N GLN A 255 -0.74 8.88 -21.58
CA GLN A 255 0.62 8.67 -21.08
C GLN A 255 1.54 8.08 -22.15
N LEU A 256 1.02 7.17 -22.98
CA LEU A 256 1.79 6.56 -24.07
C LEU A 256 2.10 7.58 -25.18
N ALA A 257 1.18 8.51 -25.46
CA ALA A 257 1.38 9.57 -26.44
C ALA A 257 2.57 10.50 -26.12
N LEU A 258 3.04 10.52 -24.87
CA LEU A 258 4.25 11.26 -24.48
C LEU A 258 5.53 10.57 -24.96
N ILE A 259 5.49 9.31 -25.40
CA ILE A 259 6.68 8.55 -25.80
C ILE A 259 6.71 8.42 -27.33
N SER A 260 7.74 9.00 -27.94
CA SER A 260 8.02 8.89 -29.37
C SER A 260 9.40 8.29 -29.62
N GLY A 261 9.67 7.83 -30.84
CA GLY A 261 10.98 7.32 -31.21
C GLY A 261 11.45 7.74 -32.60
N THR A 262 12.75 7.67 -32.83
CA THR A 262 13.41 7.99 -34.10
C THR A 262 14.71 7.19 -34.27
N THR A 263 15.07 6.92 -35.50
CA THR A 263 16.36 6.29 -35.86
C THR A 263 17.41 7.30 -36.29
N ASP A 264 16.98 8.54 -36.56
CA ASP A 264 17.82 9.63 -37.06
C ASP A 264 18.57 10.33 -35.92
#